data_AF-A0A7C4LTW4-F1
#
_entry.id   AF-A0A7C4LTW4-F1
#
_cell.length_a   1.000
_cell.length_b   1.000
_cell.length_c   1.000
_cell.angle_alpha   90.00
_cell.angle_beta   90.00
_cell.angle_gamma   90.00
#
_symmetry.space_group_name_H-M   'P 1'
#
loop_
_entity.id
_entity.type
_entity.pdbx_description
1 polymer ?
#
loop_
_entity_poly.entity_id
_entity_poly.type
_entity_poly.pdbx_seq_one_letter_code
_entity_poly.pdbx_strand_id
1 'polypeptide(L)'
;MRPPAERRAAAPVFSGLFFLFIQLAYEANKSKNNPLGKLNRTAANDWHAPVFRRLRWGRSFHYAGRPVSDRKENQTPLNVGLVSLGCAKNLVDAEIMLGALAKSGLAVTNDAASADVLIVNTCSFIDTAQEESVDTILEFAAAREQTNPRQGLVVAGCLPQRHRDQLPDLFPEVDVFMGIDQVGRVGELVRQAHAHRAARLAAGATSHDRKRRSQVVDRLGELEQKAGPEPAQETLRGTERFGHTRTVIAPAPTPAPPVVSVNLRPTYIPDYATPRFRLTPKHLAYVKIAEGCNHPCSFCIIPRMRGSYRSRPQADIVREARALLAAGVKELNLISQDSTYYGLDLRAGHSRAISSPERFSAAARALPANATTLSTLLRELNDLPGRFWIRLLYTHPAHWTEELIRTIAECPKVARYADIPLQHIHDHLLERMRRETSRRHIEELLVRIRAGIPGIALRTTFIVGFPGETEACFEELLRFIRETRFDRLGVFTYSREDGTRAGKMAGQIPAKVKQQRRDLAMAEQRRVARQVAESQVGRRLRVLVEGTASPRQLRQANIRSWEHGFLREADPSMDNLKGHYLTARSEADAPDIDGRVYIRGVVAPGNFAEVKVIGHTDYDLIAKPV
;
A
#
# COMPACT_ATOMS: atom_id res chain seq x y z
N MET A 1 62.96 9.42 11.53
CA MET A 1 61.62 9.57 12.11
C MET A 1 60.61 9.73 10.98
N ARG A 2 59.77 8.72 10.73
CA ARG A 2 58.67 8.69 9.76
C ARG A 2 57.41 8.28 10.54
N PRO A 3 56.25 8.95 10.37
CA PRO A 3 55.01 8.50 11.01
C PRO A 3 54.39 7.31 10.24
N PRO A 4 53.55 6.48 10.89
CA PRO A 4 53.21 5.15 10.41
C PRO A 4 52.02 5.14 9.44
N ALA A 5 51.99 4.10 8.60
CA ALA A 5 50.99 3.82 7.59
C ALA A 5 49.62 3.43 8.19
N GLU A 6 48.56 4.14 7.81
CA GLU A 6 47.18 3.73 8.06
C GLU A 6 46.71 2.65 7.07
N ARG A 7 46.14 1.59 7.64
CA ARG A 7 45.59 0.42 6.94
C ARG A 7 44.30 0.78 6.22
N ARG A 8 44.24 0.56 4.89
CA ARG A 8 42.99 0.51 4.12
C ARG A 8 42.20 -0.74 4.50
N ALA A 9 41.03 -0.57 5.12
CA ALA A 9 40.03 -1.63 5.24
C ALA A 9 39.15 -1.62 3.96
N ALA A 10 39.19 -2.69 3.19
CA ALA A 10 38.28 -2.92 2.07
C ALA A 10 36.92 -3.40 2.62
N ALA A 11 35.84 -2.67 2.30
CA ALA A 11 34.47 -3.08 2.58
C ALA A 11 33.97 -4.04 1.49
N PRO A 12 33.29 -5.15 1.81
CA PRO A 12 32.76 -6.06 0.80
C PRO A 12 31.46 -5.46 0.21
N VAL A 13 31.53 -5.07 -1.06
CA VAL A 13 30.39 -4.74 -1.91
C VAL A 13 29.82 -6.07 -2.42
N PHE A 14 28.78 -6.62 -1.81
CA PHE A 14 27.90 -7.62 -2.44
C PHE A 14 26.55 -7.67 -1.72
N SER A 15 25.60 -6.86 -2.18
CA SER A 15 24.17 -7.03 -1.91
C SER A 15 23.41 -6.62 -3.17
N GLY A 16 22.92 -7.59 -3.95
CA GLY A 16 22.19 -7.25 -5.18
C GLY A 16 21.72 -8.38 -6.08
N LEU A 17 22.15 -9.64 -5.90
CA LEU A 17 21.88 -10.67 -6.92
C LEU A 17 20.66 -11.58 -6.72
N PHE A 18 19.95 -11.54 -5.58
CA PHE A 18 18.84 -12.50 -5.33
C PHE A 18 17.43 -11.92 -5.44
N PHE A 19 17.26 -10.59 -5.30
CA PHE A 19 16.00 -9.90 -5.59
C PHE A 19 15.55 -10.04 -7.06
N LEU A 20 16.47 -10.41 -7.95
CA LEU A 20 16.21 -10.60 -9.37
C LEU A 20 15.46 -11.92 -9.66
N PHE A 21 15.65 -12.97 -8.86
CA PHE A 21 15.11 -14.31 -9.17
C PHE A 21 13.63 -14.48 -8.82
N ILE A 22 13.17 -13.94 -7.69
CA ILE A 22 11.75 -14.00 -7.29
C ILE A 22 10.90 -13.08 -8.17
N GLN A 23 11.41 -11.91 -8.56
CA GLN A 23 10.74 -11.01 -9.51
C GLN A 23 10.64 -11.61 -10.93
N LEU A 24 11.62 -12.44 -11.36
CA LEU A 24 11.60 -13.11 -12.67
C LEU A 24 10.59 -14.26 -12.72
N ALA A 25 10.43 -15.03 -11.64
CA ALA A 25 9.41 -16.06 -11.53
C ALA A 25 7.98 -15.46 -11.46
N TYR A 26 7.83 -14.33 -10.76
CA TYR A 26 6.59 -13.56 -10.67
C TYR A 26 6.10 -13.04 -12.03
N GLU A 27 7.00 -12.62 -12.92
CA GLU A 27 6.64 -12.03 -14.22
C GLU A 27 6.48 -13.06 -15.35
N ALA A 28 7.20 -14.18 -15.29
CA ALA A 28 7.03 -15.29 -16.24
C ALA A 28 5.61 -15.89 -16.19
N ASN A 29 4.93 -15.79 -15.04
CA ASN A 29 3.56 -16.25 -14.88
C ASN A 29 2.52 -15.24 -15.45
N LYS A 30 2.86 -13.95 -15.45
CA LYS A 30 2.00 -12.87 -15.99
C LYS A 30 1.91 -12.88 -17.52
N SER A 31 2.96 -13.38 -18.20
CA SER A 31 3.01 -13.55 -19.66
C SER A 31 2.14 -14.70 -20.20
N LYS A 32 1.64 -15.61 -19.36
CA LYS A 32 0.88 -16.78 -19.81
C LYS A 32 -0.59 -16.50 -20.16
N ASN A 33 -1.12 -15.32 -19.83
CA ASN A 33 -2.53 -14.95 -20.04
C ASN A 33 -2.74 -13.88 -21.14
N ASN A 34 -1.81 -13.74 -22.10
CA ASN A 34 -2.01 -12.88 -23.27
C ASN A 34 -2.61 -13.67 -24.46
N PRO A 35 -3.80 -13.31 -24.99
CA PRO A 35 -4.44 -14.05 -26.10
C PRO A 35 -3.76 -13.94 -27.48
N LEU A 36 -2.62 -13.24 -27.61
CA LEU A 36 -1.98 -12.95 -28.91
C LEU A 36 -0.59 -13.58 -29.10
N GLY A 37 -0.33 -14.73 -28.47
CA GLY A 37 0.95 -15.46 -28.57
C GLY A 37 0.82 -16.89 -29.09
N LYS A 38 0.10 -17.11 -30.21
CA LYS A 38 0.14 -18.39 -30.94
C LYS A 38 0.91 -18.22 -32.24
N LEU A 39 2.23 -18.39 -32.20
CA LEU A 39 3.04 -18.89 -33.31
C LEU A 39 4.46 -19.20 -32.79
N ASN A 40 4.98 -20.35 -33.25
CA ASN A 40 6.29 -20.95 -32.97
C ASN A 40 6.45 -21.75 -31.66
N ARG A 41 5.85 -22.95 -31.68
CA ARG A 41 6.38 -24.14 -31.00
C ARG A 41 7.54 -24.70 -31.82
N THR A 42 8.73 -24.76 -31.23
CA THR A 42 9.79 -25.80 -31.42
C THR A 42 10.99 -25.40 -30.57
N ALA A 43 11.77 -26.38 -30.10
CA ALA A 43 12.88 -26.26 -29.13
C ALA A 43 12.49 -26.13 -27.65
N ALA A 44 11.82 -27.16 -27.12
CA ALA A 44 11.92 -27.55 -25.71
C ALA A 44 12.25 -29.03 -25.69
N ASN A 45 13.53 -29.37 -25.52
CA ASN A 45 14.02 -30.65 -25.04
C ASN A 45 15.47 -30.43 -24.58
N ASP A 46 15.84 -31.21 -23.56
CA ASP A 46 17.10 -31.21 -22.83
C ASP A 46 17.21 -30.16 -21.72
N TRP A 47 17.20 -30.63 -20.48
CA TRP A 47 18.27 -30.49 -19.48
C TRP A 47 17.80 -31.14 -18.16
N HIS A 48 18.12 -32.42 -18.00
CA HIS A 48 18.14 -33.13 -16.71
C HIS A 48 19.41 -32.71 -15.92
N ALA A 49 19.31 -32.66 -14.59
CA ALA A 49 20.41 -32.43 -13.62
C ALA A 49 21.37 -33.65 -13.51
N PRO A 50 22.37 -33.74 -12.59
CA PRO A 50 23.01 -32.76 -11.67
C PRO A 50 24.58 -32.86 -11.61
N VAL A 51 25.29 -31.86 -11.06
CA VAL A 51 26.64 -32.10 -10.47
C VAL A 51 26.86 -31.24 -9.21
N PHE A 52 26.97 -31.93 -8.08
CA PHE A 52 27.55 -31.44 -6.83
C PHE A 52 29.07 -31.27 -6.97
N ARG A 53 29.64 -30.16 -6.48
CA ARG A 53 31.03 -30.15 -6.01
C ARG A 53 31.22 -29.24 -4.80
N ARG A 54 31.61 -29.87 -3.69
CA ARG A 54 32.10 -29.27 -2.44
C ARG A 54 33.28 -28.33 -2.71
N LEU A 55 33.29 -27.16 -2.07
CA LEU A 55 34.51 -26.43 -1.78
C LEU A 55 34.45 -25.91 -0.34
N ARG A 56 35.38 -26.42 0.46
CA ARG A 56 35.57 -26.21 1.90
C ARG A 56 36.77 -25.30 2.06
N TRP A 57 36.61 -24.07 2.54
CA TRP A 57 37.73 -23.26 3.04
C TRP A 57 37.28 -22.49 4.29
N GLY A 58 37.96 -22.78 5.40
CA GLY A 58 37.77 -22.10 6.68
C GLY A 58 38.71 -20.91 6.83
N ARG A 59 38.30 -19.98 7.69
CA ARG A 59 39.15 -19.26 8.65
C ARG A 59 38.25 -18.45 9.60
N SER A 60 38.14 -18.94 10.82
CA SER A 60 37.48 -18.29 11.94
C SER A 60 38.39 -17.21 12.53
N PHE A 61 37.95 -15.95 12.55
CA PHE A 61 38.62 -14.91 13.33
C PHE A 61 38.17 -15.03 14.79
N HIS A 62 39.10 -15.41 15.67
CA HIS A 62 38.94 -15.41 17.12
C HIS A 62 39.17 -13.99 17.66
N TYR A 63 38.20 -13.46 18.42
CA TYR A 63 38.44 -12.32 19.32
C TYR A 63 38.66 -12.86 20.73
N ALA A 64 39.78 -12.47 21.34
CA ALA A 64 40.20 -12.89 22.68
C ALA A 64 39.29 -12.34 23.78
N GLY A 65 39.10 -13.15 24.83
CA GLY A 65 38.03 -13.03 25.81
C GLY A 65 38.23 -12.06 26.98
N ARG A 66 37.13 -11.85 27.70
CA ARG A 66 37.04 -11.33 29.07
C ARG A 66 36.15 -12.28 29.90
N PRO A 67 36.33 -12.34 31.23
CA PRO A 67 36.01 -13.53 32.02
C PRO A 67 34.52 -13.72 32.25
N VAL A 68 34.18 -14.99 32.44
CA VAL A 68 32.85 -15.57 32.58
C VAL A 68 32.25 -15.20 33.93
N SER A 69 31.09 -14.53 33.93
CA SER A 69 30.12 -14.57 35.03
C SER A 69 28.71 -14.77 34.47
N ASP A 70 28.02 -15.76 35.02
CA ASP A 70 26.62 -16.17 34.84
C ASP A 70 26.07 -16.30 33.41
N ARG A 71 26.24 -17.50 32.85
CA ARG A 71 25.48 -17.97 31.68
C ARG A 71 24.01 -18.16 32.06
N LYS A 72 23.17 -17.15 31.82
CA LYS A 72 21.78 -17.40 31.43
C LYS A 72 21.81 -18.19 30.11
N GLU A 73 21.00 -19.23 29.98
CA GLU A 73 20.88 -20.04 28.76
C GLU A 73 20.84 -19.14 27.52
N ASN A 74 21.85 -19.27 26.67
CA ASN A 74 22.05 -18.47 25.49
C ASN A 74 21.13 -19.01 24.39
N GLN A 75 19.82 -18.81 24.52
CA GLN A 75 18.87 -19.09 23.44
C GLN A 75 19.19 -18.13 22.29
N THR A 76 19.56 -18.68 21.13
CA THR A 76 19.67 -17.89 19.89
C THR A 76 18.36 -17.13 19.67
N PRO A 77 18.41 -15.82 19.38
CA PRO A 77 17.21 -15.03 19.19
C PRO A 77 16.42 -15.59 18.00
N LEU A 78 15.09 -15.71 18.16
CA LEU A 78 14.21 -16.15 17.07
C LEU A 78 14.33 -15.20 15.88
N ASN A 79 14.49 -15.77 14.69
CA ASN A 79 14.53 -15.06 13.42
C ASN A 79 13.11 -14.89 12.88
N VAL A 80 12.74 -13.65 12.58
CA VAL A 80 11.41 -13.28 12.11
C VAL A 80 11.51 -12.74 10.69
N GLY A 81 10.77 -13.35 9.78
CA GLY A 81 10.55 -12.83 8.42
C GLY A 81 9.27 -12.01 8.37
N LEU A 82 9.23 -10.99 7.52
CA LEU A 82 8.02 -10.19 7.30
C LEU A 82 7.78 -9.93 5.81
N VAL A 83 6.58 -10.28 5.35
CA VAL A 83 6.07 -9.95 4.02
C VAL A 83 4.93 -8.95 4.22
N SER A 84 5.08 -7.75 3.66
CA SER A 84 4.06 -6.71 3.76
C SER A 84 3.39 -6.46 2.42
N LEU A 85 2.06 -6.55 2.41
CA LEU A 85 1.21 -6.28 1.26
C LEU A 85 0.38 -5.02 1.49
N GLY A 86 -0.24 -4.48 0.43
CA GLY A 86 -1.21 -3.40 0.54
C GLY A 86 -0.63 -1.98 0.41
N CYS A 87 -1.10 -1.06 1.27
CA CYS A 87 -0.92 0.39 1.07
C CYS A 87 0.13 1.01 1.99
N ALA A 88 0.44 2.30 1.77
CA ALA A 88 1.38 3.08 2.58
C ALA A 88 1.07 3.05 4.09
N LYS A 89 -0.20 2.97 4.49
CA LYS A 89 -0.59 2.82 5.91
C LYS A 89 -0.13 1.47 6.48
N ASN A 90 -0.31 0.40 5.70
CA ASN A 90 0.13 -0.94 6.07
C ASN A 90 1.67 -1.05 6.08
N LEU A 91 2.35 -0.30 5.21
CA LEU A 91 3.81 -0.18 5.22
C LEU A 91 4.30 0.46 6.52
N VAL A 92 3.69 1.56 6.97
CA VAL A 92 4.04 2.17 8.27
C VAL A 92 3.76 1.21 9.43
N ASP A 93 2.64 0.48 9.39
CA ASP A 93 2.32 -0.54 10.39
C ASP A 93 3.40 -1.66 10.39
N ALA A 94 3.94 -2.05 9.23
CA ALA A 94 5.06 -2.98 9.12
C ALA A 94 6.39 -2.43 9.67
N GLU A 95 6.71 -1.16 9.40
CA GLU A 95 7.90 -0.52 9.96
C GLU A 95 7.84 -0.49 11.50
N ILE A 96 6.64 -0.25 12.07
CA ILE A 96 6.39 -0.31 13.52
C ILE A 96 6.57 -1.73 14.04
N MET A 97 6.00 -2.74 13.36
CA MET A 97 6.17 -4.14 13.75
C MET A 97 7.65 -4.52 13.81
N LEU A 98 8.43 -4.23 12.76
CA LEU A 98 9.87 -4.51 12.72
C LEU A 98 10.65 -3.79 13.82
N GLY A 99 10.31 -2.52 14.10
CA GLY A 99 10.92 -1.76 15.20
C GLY A 99 10.60 -2.38 16.57
N ALA A 100 9.35 -2.82 16.78
CA ALA A 100 8.93 -3.49 18.01
C ALA A 100 9.58 -4.87 18.18
N LEU A 101 9.77 -5.63 17.11
CA LEU A 101 10.50 -6.90 17.12
C LEU A 101 11.96 -6.70 17.54
N ALA A 102 12.66 -5.73 16.93
CA ALA A 102 14.04 -5.40 17.29
C ALA A 102 14.14 -4.97 18.77
N LYS A 103 13.21 -4.12 19.24
CA LYS A 103 13.14 -3.71 20.65
C LYS A 103 12.89 -4.89 21.61
N SER A 104 12.20 -5.93 21.13
CA SER A 104 11.91 -7.15 21.90
C SER A 104 13.05 -8.16 21.90
N GLY A 105 14.19 -7.87 21.27
CA GLY A 105 15.33 -8.77 21.18
C GLY A 105 15.17 -9.89 20.14
N LEU A 106 14.22 -9.76 19.20
CA LEU A 106 14.02 -10.71 18.11
C LEU A 106 14.87 -10.30 16.90
N ALA A 107 15.44 -11.27 16.19
CA ALA A 107 16.22 -11.02 14.98
C ALA A 107 15.29 -10.92 13.77
N VAL A 108 15.58 -10.03 12.82
CA VAL A 108 14.81 -9.88 11.57
C VAL A 108 15.63 -10.46 10.42
N THR A 109 15.02 -11.31 9.60
CA THR A 109 15.64 -11.89 8.40
C THR A 109 14.89 -11.48 7.14
N ASN A 110 15.63 -11.29 6.05
CA ASN A 110 15.08 -11.07 4.71
C ASN A 110 14.80 -12.37 3.96
N ASP A 111 15.24 -13.52 4.50
CA ASP A 111 14.98 -14.83 3.92
C ASP A 111 13.82 -15.51 4.66
N ALA A 112 12.64 -15.47 4.03
CA ALA A 112 11.41 -16.05 4.54
C ALA A 112 11.53 -17.57 4.79
N ALA A 113 12.37 -18.30 4.03
CA ALA A 113 12.52 -19.74 4.23
C ALA A 113 13.31 -20.08 5.50
N SER A 114 14.23 -19.20 5.90
CA SER A 114 15.08 -19.35 7.10
C SER A 114 14.42 -18.90 8.41
N ALA A 115 13.28 -18.20 8.34
CA ALA A 115 12.66 -17.61 9.52
C ALA A 115 12.05 -18.67 10.46
N ASP A 116 12.21 -18.48 11.77
CA ASP A 116 11.54 -19.26 12.81
C ASP A 116 10.04 -18.90 12.89
N VAL A 117 9.69 -17.66 12.57
CA VAL A 117 8.31 -17.18 12.41
C VAL A 117 8.22 -16.25 11.22
N LEU A 118 7.21 -16.46 10.37
CA LEU A 118 6.90 -15.59 9.24
C LEU A 118 5.63 -14.78 9.52
N ILE A 119 5.72 -13.46 9.37
CA ILE A 119 4.57 -12.55 9.42
C ILE A 119 4.15 -12.20 8.01
N VAL A 120 2.90 -12.49 7.65
CA VAL A 120 2.26 -12.01 6.43
C VAL A 120 1.31 -10.86 6.81
N ASN A 121 1.73 -9.63 6.57
CA ASN A 121 0.94 -8.43 6.81
C ASN A 121 0.05 -8.12 5.60
N THR A 122 -1.25 -8.33 5.76
CA THR A 122 -2.23 -8.44 4.69
C THR A 122 -3.06 -7.18 4.47
N CYS A 123 -3.64 -7.09 3.27
CA CYS A 123 -4.63 -6.09 2.90
C CYS A 123 -5.98 -6.75 2.59
N SER A 124 -7.08 -6.03 2.79
CA SER A 124 -8.45 -6.50 2.51
C SER A 124 -9.34 -5.39 1.96
N PHE A 125 -8.71 -4.38 1.33
CA PHE A 125 -9.40 -3.15 0.92
C PHE A 125 -10.07 -3.26 -0.45
N ILE A 126 -9.51 -4.05 -1.36
CA ILE A 126 -10.04 -4.33 -2.70
C ILE A 126 -9.88 -5.82 -3.01
N ASP A 127 -10.74 -6.37 -3.87
CA ASP A 127 -10.75 -7.80 -4.25
C ASP A 127 -9.36 -8.31 -4.62
N THR A 128 -8.69 -7.65 -5.57
CA THR A 128 -7.35 -8.04 -6.02
C THR A 128 -6.31 -8.07 -4.89
N ALA A 129 -6.42 -7.20 -3.88
CA ALA A 129 -5.51 -7.18 -2.73
C ALA A 129 -5.87 -8.25 -1.69
N GLN A 130 -7.15 -8.61 -1.58
CA GLN A 130 -7.62 -9.74 -0.79
C GLN A 130 -7.16 -11.06 -1.41
N GLU A 131 -7.34 -11.24 -2.73
CA GLU A 131 -6.84 -12.38 -3.50
C GLU A 131 -5.32 -12.53 -3.33
N GLU A 132 -4.56 -11.44 -3.52
CA GLU A 132 -3.10 -11.43 -3.31
C GLU A 132 -2.73 -11.85 -1.88
N SER A 133 -3.46 -11.37 -0.88
CA SER A 133 -3.24 -11.74 0.52
C SER A 133 -3.51 -13.21 0.77
N VAL A 134 -4.61 -13.75 0.25
CA VAL A 134 -4.97 -15.17 0.38
C VAL A 134 -3.95 -16.06 -0.30
N ASP A 135 -3.57 -15.74 -1.54
CA ASP A 135 -2.59 -16.49 -2.31
C ASP A 135 -1.24 -16.52 -1.59
N THR A 136 -0.79 -15.39 -1.05
CA THR A 136 0.47 -15.28 -0.30
C THR A 136 0.44 -16.13 0.97
N ILE A 137 -0.66 -16.12 1.73
CA ILE A 137 -0.82 -16.95 2.94
C ILE A 137 -0.68 -18.43 2.59
N LEU A 138 -1.41 -18.88 1.57
CA LEU A 138 -1.42 -20.29 1.15
C LEU A 138 -0.07 -20.73 0.58
N GLU A 139 0.60 -19.86 -0.19
CA GLU A 139 1.94 -20.12 -0.73
C GLU A 139 2.94 -20.37 0.40
N PHE A 140 3.00 -19.48 1.40
CA PHE A 140 3.92 -19.64 2.52
C PHE A 140 3.55 -20.79 3.45
N ALA A 141 2.25 -21.04 3.68
CA ALA A 141 1.82 -22.22 4.41
C ALA A 141 2.26 -23.51 3.70
N ALA A 142 2.12 -23.60 2.38
CA ALA A 142 2.53 -24.76 1.61
C ALA A 142 4.07 -24.91 1.55
N ALA A 143 4.80 -23.80 1.44
CA ALA A 143 6.27 -23.80 1.47
C ALA A 143 6.80 -24.26 2.82
N ARG A 144 6.22 -23.73 3.92
CA ARG A 144 6.54 -24.13 5.31
C ARG A 144 6.50 -25.65 5.49
N GLU A 145 5.43 -26.32 5.05
CA GLU A 145 5.30 -27.77 5.23
C GLU A 145 6.38 -28.57 4.47
N GLN A 146 6.97 -28.00 3.42
CA GLN A 146 8.01 -28.66 2.62
C GLN A 146 9.42 -28.35 3.15
N THR A 147 9.68 -27.11 3.58
CA THR A 147 11.04 -26.65 3.85
C THR A 147 11.34 -26.46 5.32
N ASN A 148 10.39 -25.99 6.12
CA ASN A 148 10.58 -25.73 7.54
C ASN A 148 9.27 -25.95 8.33
N PRO A 149 8.88 -27.20 8.62
CA PRO A 149 7.63 -27.49 9.31
C PRO A 149 7.51 -26.85 10.70
N ARG A 150 8.62 -26.41 11.31
CA ARG A 150 8.64 -25.76 12.64
C ARG A 150 8.38 -24.25 12.58
N GLN A 151 8.41 -23.64 11.41
CA GLN A 151 8.18 -22.20 11.26
C GLN A 151 6.75 -21.84 11.68
N GLY A 152 6.61 -20.87 12.59
CA GLY A 152 5.30 -20.29 12.92
C GLY A 152 4.80 -19.36 11.82
N LEU A 153 3.48 -19.32 11.59
CA LEU A 153 2.86 -18.41 10.63
C LEU A 153 1.90 -17.43 11.33
N VAL A 154 2.19 -16.14 11.22
CA VAL A 154 1.35 -15.05 11.71
C VAL A 154 0.70 -14.33 10.52
N VAL A 155 -0.63 -14.24 10.51
CA VAL A 155 -1.36 -13.42 9.56
C VAL A 155 -1.80 -12.15 10.25
N ALA A 156 -1.27 -11.01 9.81
CA ALA A 156 -1.48 -9.70 10.40
C ALA A 156 -2.23 -8.75 9.47
N GLY A 157 -2.76 -7.64 10.01
CA GLY A 157 -3.20 -6.51 9.22
C GLY A 157 -4.71 -6.44 8.99
N CYS A 158 -5.11 -5.95 7.80
CA CYS A 158 -6.51 -5.59 7.54
C CYS A 158 -7.42 -6.81 7.34
N LEU A 159 -6.91 -7.91 6.76
CA LEU A 159 -7.69 -9.13 6.53
C LEU A 159 -8.17 -9.77 7.85
N PRO A 160 -7.29 -10.07 8.84
CA PRO A 160 -7.70 -10.59 10.15
C PRO A 160 -8.58 -9.63 10.94
N GLN A 161 -8.37 -8.33 10.79
CA GLN A 161 -9.22 -7.32 11.42
C GLN A 161 -10.66 -7.33 10.88
N ARG A 162 -10.82 -7.68 9.60
CA ARG A 162 -12.11 -7.67 8.89
C ARG A 162 -12.87 -9.00 9.05
N HIS A 163 -12.20 -10.13 8.85
CA HIS A 163 -12.81 -11.46 8.83
C HIS A 163 -12.47 -12.30 10.07
N ARG A 164 -12.37 -11.65 11.24
CA ARG A 164 -11.92 -12.24 12.51
C ARG A 164 -12.55 -13.58 12.87
N ASP A 165 -13.87 -13.71 12.69
CA ASP A 165 -14.62 -14.88 13.16
C ASP A 165 -14.60 -16.02 12.13
N GLN A 166 -14.27 -15.74 10.87
CA GLN A 166 -14.32 -16.71 9.76
C GLN A 166 -12.92 -17.25 9.40
N LEU A 167 -11.88 -16.44 9.56
CA LEU A 167 -10.52 -16.81 9.14
C LEU A 167 -9.92 -18.03 9.85
N PRO A 168 -10.16 -18.28 11.15
CA PRO A 168 -9.63 -19.47 11.82
C PRO A 168 -10.11 -20.78 11.18
N ASP A 169 -11.36 -20.80 10.71
CA ASP A 169 -11.95 -21.96 10.04
C ASP A 169 -11.47 -22.10 8.59
N LEU A 170 -11.24 -20.97 7.92
CA LEU A 170 -10.77 -20.93 6.53
C LEU A 170 -9.29 -21.26 6.38
N PHE A 171 -8.47 -20.82 7.33
CA PHE A 171 -7.01 -20.99 7.33
C PHE A 171 -6.52 -21.64 8.63
N PRO A 172 -6.92 -22.89 8.92
CA PRO A 172 -6.47 -23.61 10.11
C PRO A 172 -4.94 -23.83 10.14
N GLU A 173 -4.25 -23.67 9.03
CA GLU A 173 -2.79 -23.72 8.90
C GLU A 173 -2.05 -22.53 9.54
N VAL A 174 -2.74 -21.44 9.84
CA VAL A 174 -2.18 -20.26 10.51
C VAL A 174 -2.05 -20.53 12.01
N ASP A 175 -0.99 -20.01 12.64
CA ASP A 175 -0.77 -20.18 14.07
C ASP A 175 -1.39 -19.03 14.87
N VAL A 176 -1.24 -17.78 14.40
CA VAL A 176 -1.80 -16.59 15.04
C VAL A 176 -2.36 -15.61 14.01
N PHE A 177 -3.58 -15.14 14.26
CA PHE A 177 -4.16 -13.97 13.59
C PHE A 177 -3.97 -12.72 14.45
N MET A 178 -3.49 -11.64 13.83
CA MET A 178 -3.17 -10.39 14.50
C MET A 178 -3.90 -9.22 13.84
N GLY A 179 -4.65 -8.46 14.63
CA GLY A 179 -5.31 -7.24 14.16
C GLY A 179 -4.34 -6.05 14.01
N ILE A 180 -4.87 -4.92 13.56
CA ILE A 180 -4.07 -3.70 13.36
C ILE A 180 -3.73 -3.00 14.69
N ASP A 181 -4.45 -3.31 15.76
CA ASP A 181 -4.28 -2.69 17.09
C ASP A 181 -3.09 -3.29 17.85
N GLN A 182 -2.69 -4.51 17.46
CA GLN A 182 -1.69 -5.32 18.15
C GLN A 182 -0.26 -5.06 17.65
N VAL A 183 -0.03 -4.14 16.71
CA VAL A 183 1.29 -3.92 16.07
C VAL A 183 2.41 -3.65 17.08
N GLY A 184 2.13 -2.95 18.19
CA GLY A 184 3.09 -2.71 19.26
C GLY A 184 3.41 -3.95 20.12
N ARG A 185 2.56 -4.98 20.09
CA ARG A 185 2.69 -6.25 20.82
C ARG A 185 3.14 -7.42 19.94
N VAL A 186 3.59 -7.14 18.71
CA VAL A 186 3.97 -8.17 17.73
C VAL A 186 5.03 -9.14 18.28
N GLY A 187 5.95 -8.69 19.13
CA GLY A 187 6.98 -9.54 19.73
C GLY A 187 6.41 -10.62 20.66
N GLU A 188 5.32 -10.33 21.38
CA GLU A 188 4.61 -11.32 22.21
C GLU A 188 3.91 -12.35 21.32
N LEU A 189 3.23 -11.87 20.27
CA LEU A 189 2.46 -12.71 19.34
C LEU A 189 3.36 -13.61 18.49
N VAL A 190 4.56 -13.16 18.12
CA VAL A 190 5.56 -14.00 17.45
C VAL A 190 6.01 -15.16 18.33
N ARG A 191 6.31 -14.90 19.61
CA ARG A 191 6.68 -15.98 20.55
C ARG A 191 5.52 -16.95 20.76
N GLN A 192 4.29 -16.42 20.85
CA GLN A 192 3.08 -17.23 20.93
C GLN A 192 2.92 -18.11 19.69
N ALA A 193 3.12 -17.57 18.48
CA ALA A 193 3.03 -18.33 17.24
C ALA A 193 4.07 -19.46 17.18
N HIS A 194 5.31 -19.18 17.57
CA HIS A 194 6.38 -20.17 17.62
C HIS A 194 6.05 -21.31 18.59
N ALA A 195 5.63 -20.98 19.82
CA ALA A 195 5.24 -21.97 20.83
C ALA A 195 4.00 -22.77 20.40
N HIS A 196 3.00 -22.11 19.83
CA HIS A 196 1.78 -22.74 19.33
C HIS A 196 2.08 -23.74 18.22
N ARG A 197 2.95 -23.38 17.26
CA ARG A 197 3.37 -24.29 16.20
C ARG A 197 4.08 -25.51 16.76
N ALA A 198 4.98 -25.33 17.73
CA ALA A 198 5.67 -26.44 18.39
C ALA A 198 4.69 -27.39 19.09
N ALA A 199 3.68 -26.85 19.79
CA ALA A 199 2.63 -27.65 20.44
C ALA A 199 1.79 -28.44 19.43
N ARG A 200 1.42 -27.85 18.28
CA ARG A 200 0.67 -28.53 17.21
C ARG A 200 1.44 -29.70 16.62
N LEU A 201 2.75 -29.53 16.38
CA LEU A 201 3.60 -30.60 15.89
C LEU A 201 3.75 -31.73 16.92
N ALA A 202 3.88 -31.40 18.20
CA ALA A 202 3.92 -32.39 19.28
C ALA A 202 2.62 -33.19 19.40
N ALA A 203 1.47 -32.56 19.12
CA ALA A 203 0.16 -33.20 19.10
C ALA A 203 -0.12 -34.04 17.83
N GLY A 204 0.86 -34.20 16.93
CA GLY A 204 0.70 -35.01 15.70
C GLY A 204 -0.22 -34.37 14.65
N ALA A 205 -0.51 -33.08 14.76
CA ALA A 205 -1.34 -32.37 13.78
C ALA A 205 -0.57 -32.17 12.47
N THR A 206 -0.77 -33.07 11.50
CA THR A 206 -0.34 -32.84 10.10
C THR A 206 -1.51 -32.22 9.32
N SER A 207 -1.26 -31.13 8.58
CA SER A 207 -2.35 -30.45 7.86
C SER A 207 -2.73 -31.20 6.58
N HIS A 208 -4.04 -31.19 6.30
CA HIS A 208 -4.69 -31.84 5.17
C HIS A 208 -4.47 -31.17 3.80
N ASP A 209 -4.94 -31.90 2.78
CA ASP A 209 -4.68 -31.92 1.34
C ASP A 209 -4.75 -30.60 0.52
N ARG A 210 -3.99 -30.63 -0.58
CA ARG A 210 -3.49 -29.58 -1.48
C ARG A 210 -4.56 -28.98 -2.43
N LYS A 211 -5.85 -29.25 -2.23
CA LYS A 211 -6.97 -28.87 -3.13
C LYS A 211 -7.86 -27.71 -2.64
N ARG A 212 -7.43 -26.91 -1.66
CA ARG A 212 -8.25 -25.86 -1.02
C ARG A 212 -8.24 -24.47 -1.68
N ARG A 213 -7.35 -24.18 -2.64
CA ARG A 213 -7.17 -22.80 -3.16
C ARG A 213 -8.44 -22.19 -3.77
N SER A 214 -9.10 -22.87 -4.71
CA SER A 214 -10.38 -22.35 -5.26
C SER A 214 -11.45 -22.30 -4.19
N GLN A 215 -11.57 -23.36 -3.39
CA GLN A 215 -12.60 -23.45 -2.35
C GLN A 215 -12.52 -22.36 -1.29
N VAL A 216 -11.32 -21.84 -0.96
CA VAL A 216 -11.17 -20.76 0.04
C VAL A 216 -11.52 -19.41 -0.55
N VAL A 217 -11.06 -19.09 -1.77
CA VAL A 217 -11.43 -17.83 -2.45
C VAL A 217 -12.93 -17.82 -2.77
N ASP A 218 -13.45 -18.93 -3.29
CA ASP A 218 -14.88 -19.14 -3.55
C ASP A 218 -15.67 -19.09 -2.23
N ARG A 219 -15.17 -19.66 -1.12
CA ARG A 219 -15.82 -19.57 0.21
C ARG A 219 -15.73 -18.19 0.83
N LEU A 220 -14.65 -17.42 0.66
CA LEU A 220 -14.63 -16.02 1.07
C LEU A 220 -15.70 -15.25 0.29
N GLY A 221 -15.77 -15.44 -1.03
CA GLY A 221 -16.82 -14.85 -1.88
C GLY A 221 -18.24 -15.37 -1.62
N GLU A 222 -18.42 -16.62 -1.15
CA GLU A 222 -19.72 -17.21 -0.77
C GLU A 222 -20.14 -16.86 0.66
N LEU A 223 -19.21 -16.77 1.61
CA LEU A 223 -19.46 -16.24 2.96
C LEU A 223 -19.87 -14.78 2.88
N GLU A 224 -19.31 -14.05 1.91
CA GLU A 224 -19.73 -12.71 1.51
C GLU A 224 -21.13 -12.66 0.81
N GLN A 225 -21.74 -13.82 0.53
CA GLN A 225 -23.09 -13.91 -0.06
C GLN A 225 -24.12 -14.54 0.89
N LYS A 226 -23.70 -15.40 1.84
CA LYS A 226 -24.57 -16.23 2.70
C LYS A 226 -24.78 -15.70 4.12
N ALA A 227 -24.13 -14.63 4.56
CA ALA A 227 -24.41 -14.00 5.85
C ALA A 227 -25.70 -13.13 5.82
N GLY A 228 -26.84 -13.79 5.59
CA GLY A 228 -28.20 -13.32 5.93
C GLY A 228 -28.50 -13.49 7.42
N PRO A 229 -29.58 -12.90 7.96
CA PRO A 229 -29.66 -12.45 9.35
C PRO A 229 -29.59 -13.61 10.36
N GLU A 230 -28.93 -13.35 11.50
CA GLU A 230 -29.22 -14.09 12.74
C GLU A 230 -30.73 -14.00 13.03
N PRO A 231 -31.42 -15.10 13.33
CA PRO A 231 -32.82 -15.04 13.67
C PRO A 231 -32.98 -14.47 15.09
N ALA A 232 -33.94 -13.55 15.22
CA ALA A 232 -34.49 -13.16 16.50
C ALA A 232 -34.97 -14.39 17.28
N GLN A 233 -34.81 -14.34 18.60
CA GLN A 233 -35.38 -15.30 19.53
C GLN A 233 -36.89 -15.44 19.30
N GLU A 234 -37.35 -16.64 18.94
CA GLU A 234 -38.74 -17.06 19.17
C GLU A 234 -38.83 -18.59 19.29
N THR A 235 -39.62 -19.01 20.25
CA THR A 235 -39.76 -20.35 20.82
C THR A 235 -40.65 -21.29 20.01
N LEU A 236 -40.32 -22.60 20.02
CA LEU A 236 -41.22 -23.76 20.02
C LEU A 236 -42.32 -23.88 18.93
N ARG A 237 -42.16 -24.84 18.01
CA ARG A 237 -42.99 -26.07 17.83
C ARG A 237 -42.74 -26.68 16.45
N GLY A 238 -42.61 -28.01 16.42
CA GLY A 238 -42.17 -28.76 15.25
C GLY A 238 -43.16 -28.78 14.08
N THR A 239 -42.63 -29.13 12.92
CA THR A 239 -43.19 -30.14 12.02
C THR A 239 -42.12 -30.50 10.99
N GLU A 240 -41.96 -31.82 10.80
CA GLU A 240 -41.11 -32.44 9.81
C GLU A 240 -41.64 -32.17 8.40
N ARG A 241 -40.74 -31.81 7.46
CA ARG A 241 -40.70 -32.35 6.08
C ARG A 241 -39.60 -31.67 5.26
N PHE A 242 -39.00 -32.48 4.38
CA PHE A 242 -38.02 -32.20 3.32
C PHE A 242 -36.53 -32.42 3.66
N GLY A 243 -36.09 -33.67 3.44
CA GLY A 243 -35.45 -34.01 2.15
C GLY A 243 -33.93 -33.95 2.13
N HIS A 244 -33.31 -35.13 2.24
CA HIS A 244 -31.87 -35.37 2.19
C HIS A 244 -31.19 -34.94 0.88
N THR A 245 -30.20 -34.04 0.96
CA THR A 245 -28.77 -34.34 0.66
C THR A 245 -27.93 -33.09 0.91
N ARG A 246 -27.48 -32.93 2.14
CA ARG A 246 -26.40 -32.01 2.49
C ARG A 246 -25.28 -32.88 3.03
N THR A 247 -24.35 -33.30 2.18
CA THR A 247 -23.06 -33.80 2.64
C THR A 247 -22.31 -32.59 3.16
N VAL A 248 -22.66 -32.17 4.37
CA VAL A 248 -21.83 -31.31 5.19
C VAL A 248 -20.62 -32.16 5.50
N ILE A 249 -19.53 -31.98 4.75
CA ILE A 249 -18.23 -32.42 5.23
C ILE A 249 -17.99 -31.60 6.48
N ALA A 250 -18.27 -32.19 7.65
CA ALA A 250 -17.90 -31.64 8.92
C ALA A 250 -16.39 -31.34 8.88
N PRO A 251 -15.93 -30.15 9.27
CA PRO A 251 -14.50 -29.91 9.39
C PRO A 251 -13.94 -30.93 10.38
N ALA A 252 -12.93 -31.69 9.95
CA ALA A 252 -12.20 -32.56 10.86
C ALA A 252 -11.64 -31.69 11.99
N PRO A 253 -11.82 -32.07 13.27
CA PRO A 253 -11.33 -31.29 14.39
C PRO A 253 -9.81 -31.16 14.29
N THR A 254 -9.34 -29.92 14.13
CA THR A 254 -7.90 -29.63 14.17
C THR A 254 -7.47 -29.65 15.64
N PRO A 255 -6.38 -30.35 16.04
CA PRO A 255 -6.05 -30.56 17.46
C PRO A 255 -5.83 -29.26 18.27
N ALA A 256 -5.53 -28.14 17.60
CA ALA A 256 -5.58 -26.81 18.19
C ALA A 256 -5.96 -25.76 17.11
N PRO A 257 -7.03 -24.98 17.29
CA PRO A 257 -7.40 -23.92 16.35
C PRO A 257 -6.40 -22.75 16.42
N PRO A 258 -6.28 -21.93 15.36
CA PRO A 258 -5.42 -20.74 15.37
C PRO A 258 -5.78 -19.79 16.52
N VAL A 259 -4.77 -19.13 17.11
CA VAL A 259 -5.00 -18.10 18.12
C VAL A 259 -5.46 -16.81 17.42
N VAL A 260 -6.56 -16.21 17.88
CA VAL A 260 -7.07 -14.95 17.35
C VAL A 260 -6.80 -13.80 18.33
N SER A 261 -5.84 -12.95 18.00
CA SER A 261 -5.51 -11.72 18.73
C SER A 261 -5.94 -10.49 17.93
N VAL A 262 -7.26 -10.30 17.86
CA VAL A 262 -7.89 -9.21 17.09
C VAL A 262 -8.89 -8.47 17.98
N ASN A 263 -8.59 -7.20 18.26
CA ASN A 263 -9.53 -6.33 18.98
C ASN A 263 -10.67 -5.92 18.05
N LEU A 264 -11.92 -6.01 18.51
CA LEU A 264 -13.09 -5.67 17.67
C LEU A 264 -13.09 -4.20 17.23
N ARG A 265 -12.63 -3.31 18.11
CA ARG A 265 -12.53 -1.87 17.85
C ARG A 265 -11.08 -1.43 18.07
N PRO A 266 -10.30 -1.23 16.99
CA PRO A 266 -8.93 -0.76 17.14
C PRO A 266 -8.92 0.70 17.58
N THR A 267 -7.98 1.02 18.48
CA THR A 267 -7.79 2.35 19.09
C THR A 267 -6.35 2.82 19.00
N TYR A 268 -5.42 1.93 18.66
CA TYR A 268 -3.99 2.19 18.56
C TYR A 268 -3.69 3.30 17.56
N ILE A 269 -2.82 4.20 17.99
CA ILE A 269 -2.21 5.24 17.18
C ILE A 269 -0.74 5.37 17.64
N PRO A 270 0.24 5.32 16.72
CA PRO A 270 1.63 5.44 17.10
C PRO A 270 1.95 6.88 17.53
N ASP A 271 2.92 7.01 18.43
CA ASP A 271 3.55 8.28 18.80
C ASP A 271 4.96 8.39 18.20
N TYR A 272 5.63 9.52 18.40
CA TYR A 272 7.00 9.75 17.95
C TYR A 272 8.04 8.76 18.51
N ALA A 273 7.77 8.17 19.67
CA ALA A 273 8.70 7.30 20.40
C ALA A 273 8.52 5.82 19.99
N THR A 274 7.47 5.55 19.23
CA THR A 274 7.18 4.23 18.70
C THR A 274 8.35 3.77 17.81
N PRO A 275 8.97 2.63 18.12
CA PRO A 275 10.13 2.16 17.39
C PRO A 275 9.74 1.84 15.94
N ARG A 276 10.49 2.36 14.98
CA ARG A 276 10.30 2.11 13.54
C ARG A 276 11.59 1.59 12.91
N PHE A 277 11.48 0.54 12.12
CA PHE A 277 12.52 0.12 11.18
C PHE A 277 12.07 0.49 9.76
N ARG A 278 12.72 1.49 9.15
CA ARG A 278 12.27 2.05 7.86
C ARG A 278 12.54 1.10 6.71
N LEU A 279 11.49 0.76 5.97
CA LEU A 279 11.51 -0.06 4.75
C LEU A 279 11.59 0.79 3.49
N THR A 280 11.23 2.06 3.60
CA THR A 280 11.34 3.07 2.54
C THR A 280 12.79 3.47 2.26
N PRO A 281 13.12 3.93 1.02
CA PRO A 281 14.41 4.53 0.72
C PRO A 281 14.77 5.67 1.70
N LYS A 282 16.07 5.86 1.97
CA LYS A 282 16.55 6.82 3.01
C LYS A 282 15.97 8.24 2.86
N HIS A 283 15.75 8.69 1.62
CA HIS A 283 15.27 10.03 1.30
C HIS A 283 13.73 10.20 1.38
N LEU A 284 12.98 9.14 1.67
CA LEU A 284 11.51 9.13 1.63
C LEU A 284 10.94 8.56 2.93
N ALA A 285 9.94 9.19 3.53
CA ALA A 285 9.21 8.60 4.65
C ALA A 285 7.70 8.88 4.57
N TYR A 286 6.91 7.89 4.96
CA TYR A 286 5.49 8.05 5.25
C TYR A 286 5.30 8.38 6.73
N VAL A 287 4.48 9.39 7.01
CA VAL A 287 4.16 9.87 8.36
C VAL A 287 2.66 9.75 8.56
N LYS A 288 2.24 8.84 9.43
CA LYS A 288 0.83 8.63 9.75
C LYS A 288 0.37 9.75 10.70
N ILE A 289 -0.49 10.65 10.23
CA ILE A 289 -0.94 11.81 11.03
C ILE A 289 -2.24 11.51 11.81
N ALA A 290 -3.02 10.55 11.33
CA ALA A 290 -4.27 10.10 11.94
C ALA A 290 -4.56 8.64 11.55
N GLU A 291 -5.47 8.00 12.28
CA GLU A 291 -5.96 6.65 12.03
C GLU A 291 -7.49 6.58 12.14
N GLY A 292 -8.12 5.76 11.31
CA GLY A 292 -9.58 5.58 11.29
C GLY A 292 -10.30 6.59 10.40
N CYS A 293 -11.62 6.44 10.27
CA CYS A 293 -12.43 7.29 9.40
C CYS A 293 -13.88 7.36 9.91
N ASN A 294 -14.48 8.55 9.83
CA ASN A 294 -15.88 8.78 10.25
C ASN A 294 -16.85 8.98 9.08
N HIS A 295 -16.37 8.88 7.83
CA HIS A 295 -17.22 9.05 6.65
C HIS A 295 -18.22 7.89 6.50
N PRO A 296 -19.50 8.16 6.21
CA PRO A 296 -20.55 7.15 6.12
C PRO A 296 -20.64 6.48 4.73
N CYS A 297 -19.56 6.51 3.95
CA CYS A 297 -19.51 6.03 2.56
C CYS A 297 -20.11 4.63 2.44
N SER A 298 -21.08 4.45 1.54
CA SER A 298 -21.87 3.21 1.49
C SER A 298 -21.05 1.99 1.05
N PHE A 299 -19.95 2.19 0.33
CA PHE A 299 -19.04 1.17 -0.18
C PHE A 299 -17.84 0.88 0.74
N CYS A 300 -17.60 1.68 1.78
CA CYS A 300 -16.34 1.62 2.53
C CYS A 300 -16.50 0.87 3.86
N ILE A 301 -15.65 -0.12 4.11
CA ILE A 301 -15.62 -0.88 5.38
C ILE A 301 -14.68 -0.27 6.44
N ILE A 302 -13.91 0.75 6.07
CA ILE A 302 -12.85 1.33 6.90
C ILE A 302 -13.32 1.75 8.30
N PRO A 303 -14.47 2.41 8.52
CA PRO A 303 -14.90 2.78 9.87
C PRO A 303 -15.10 1.58 10.81
N ARG A 304 -15.51 0.42 10.25
CA ARG A 304 -15.66 -0.82 11.02
C ARG A 304 -14.32 -1.51 11.26
N MET A 305 -13.42 -1.44 10.27
CA MET A 305 -12.13 -2.13 10.32
C MET A 305 -11.05 -1.36 11.08
N ARG A 306 -10.93 -0.04 10.88
CA ARG A 306 -9.89 0.82 11.48
C ARG A 306 -10.42 1.75 12.58
N GLY A 307 -11.71 1.66 12.89
CA GLY A 307 -12.37 2.43 13.95
C GLY A 307 -12.60 3.90 13.58
N SER A 308 -13.07 4.66 14.57
CA SER A 308 -13.37 6.09 14.45
C SER A 308 -12.11 6.92 14.15
N TYR A 309 -12.25 8.08 13.51
CA TYR A 309 -11.11 8.96 13.25
C TYR A 309 -10.41 9.42 14.55
N ARG A 310 -9.08 9.34 14.57
CA ARG A 310 -8.21 9.73 15.69
C ARG A 310 -6.96 10.42 15.14
N SER A 311 -6.74 11.69 15.51
CA SER A 311 -5.54 12.44 15.16
C SER A 311 -4.41 12.23 16.16
N ARG A 312 -3.17 12.23 15.69
CA ARG A 312 -2.01 12.41 16.57
C ARG A 312 -1.87 13.87 17.01
N PRO A 313 -1.34 14.15 18.20
CA PRO A 313 -0.98 15.52 18.59
C PRO A 313 0.00 16.15 17.59
N GLN A 314 -0.17 17.45 17.28
CA GLN A 314 0.69 18.14 16.30
C GLN A 314 2.17 18.10 16.68
N ALA A 315 2.48 18.39 17.95
CA ALA A 315 3.85 18.35 18.49
C ALA A 315 4.50 16.96 18.35
N ASP A 316 3.69 15.90 18.37
CA ASP A 316 4.16 14.53 18.18
C ASP A 316 4.63 14.28 16.74
N ILE A 317 3.83 14.70 15.76
CA ILE A 317 4.16 14.59 14.33
C ILE A 317 5.38 15.45 13.98
N VAL A 318 5.45 16.67 14.50
CA VAL A 318 6.57 17.59 14.24
C VAL A 318 7.87 17.04 14.82
N ARG A 319 7.82 16.40 15.99
CA ARG A 319 8.97 15.73 16.60
C ARG A 319 9.48 14.57 15.76
N GLU A 320 8.57 13.73 15.27
CA GLU A 320 8.92 12.64 14.35
C GLU A 320 9.50 13.18 13.04
N ALA A 321 8.87 14.19 12.44
CA ALA A 321 9.35 14.83 11.22
C ALA A 321 10.77 15.38 11.38
N ARG A 322 11.07 16.05 12.50
CA ARG A 322 12.41 16.55 12.80
C ARG A 322 13.45 15.43 12.85
N ALA A 323 13.12 14.30 13.49
CA ALA A 323 14.01 13.14 13.55
C ALA A 323 14.23 12.51 12.16
N LEU A 324 13.18 12.39 11.35
CA LEU A 324 13.25 11.86 9.99
C LEU A 324 14.11 12.75 9.08
N LEU A 325 13.95 14.07 9.16
CA LEU A 325 14.75 15.02 8.40
C LEU A 325 16.23 14.98 8.83
N ALA A 326 16.51 14.89 10.14
CA ALA A 326 17.86 14.70 10.65
C ALA A 326 18.51 13.39 10.16
N ALA A 327 17.70 12.34 9.93
CA ALA A 327 18.13 11.08 9.34
C ALA A 327 18.29 11.12 7.80
N GLY A 328 18.11 12.29 7.17
CA GLY A 328 18.35 12.50 5.73
C GLY A 328 17.12 12.38 4.83
N VAL A 329 15.91 12.32 5.38
CA VAL A 329 14.67 12.34 4.59
C VAL A 329 14.54 13.66 3.83
N LYS A 330 14.09 13.58 2.57
CA LYS A 330 13.81 14.71 1.68
C LYS A 330 12.36 14.82 1.24
N GLU A 331 11.54 13.81 1.53
CA GLU A 331 10.10 13.84 1.25
C GLU A 331 9.33 13.18 2.40
N LEU A 332 8.49 13.97 3.07
CA LEU A 332 7.55 13.55 4.09
C LEU A 332 6.17 13.39 3.46
N ASN A 333 5.62 12.18 3.45
CA ASN A 333 4.30 11.90 2.91
C ASN A 333 3.31 11.75 4.07
N LEU A 334 2.47 12.75 4.26
CA LEU A 334 1.46 12.74 5.31
C LEU A 334 0.30 11.85 4.86
N ILE A 335 0.00 10.84 5.69
CA ILE A 335 -1.03 9.84 5.38
C ILE A 335 -2.02 9.68 6.53
N SER A 336 -3.27 9.49 6.18
CA SER A 336 -4.33 8.90 7.00
C SER A 336 -5.41 8.32 6.07
N GLN A 337 -6.58 7.98 6.58
CA GLN A 337 -7.74 7.62 5.75
C GLN A 337 -8.41 8.86 5.14
N ASP A 338 -8.30 9.99 5.83
CA ASP A 338 -8.74 11.32 5.39
C ASP A 338 -7.82 12.36 6.03
N SER A 339 -6.83 12.85 5.28
CA SER A 339 -5.83 13.77 5.82
C SER A 339 -6.40 15.15 6.09
N THR A 340 -7.46 15.54 5.38
CA THR A 340 -8.11 16.86 5.51
C THR A 340 -8.90 17.02 6.80
N TYR A 341 -9.32 15.93 7.43
CA TYR A 341 -10.00 15.97 8.74
C TYR A 341 -9.05 16.13 9.94
N TYR A 342 -7.73 16.16 9.73
CA TYR A 342 -6.75 16.18 10.82
C TYR A 342 -6.97 17.35 11.79
N GLY A 343 -6.99 17.03 13.09
CA GLY A 343 -7.15 17.97 14.21
C GLY A 343 -8.60 18.29 14.57
N LEU A 344 -9.58 18.03 13.69
CA LEU A 344 -11.00 18.36 13.94
C LEU A 344 -11.64 17.48 15.00
N ASP A 345 -11.11 16.28 15.26
CA ASP A 345 -11.52 15.39 16.35
C ASP A 345 -10.96 15.82 17.72
N LEU A 346 -9.92 16.66 17.76
CA LEU A 346 -9.31 17.15 19.00
C LEU A 346 -10.11 18.28 19.66
N ARG A 347 -11.12 18.83 18.97
CA ARG A 347 -11.94 19.92 19.50
C ARG A 347 -12.89 19.46 20.61
N ALA A 348 -13.17 20.35 21.55
CA ALA A 348 -14.19 20.12 22.58
C ALA A 348 -15.58 19.95 21.94
N GLY A 349 -16.37 18.97 22.43
CA GLY A 349 -17.73 18.73 21.93
C GLY A 349 -17.80 18.28 20.46
N HIS A 350 -16.76 17.63 19.93
CA HIS A 350 -16.78 17.19 18.53
C HIS A 350 -17.96 16.27 18.24
N SER A 351 -18.66 16.52 17.12
CA SER A 351 -19.64 15.57 16.58
C SER A 351 -18.89 14.38 15.98
N ARG A 352 -19.44 13.18 16.13
CA ARG A 352 -18.84 11.93 15.63
C ARG A 352 -18.65 11.92 14.11
N ALA A 353 -19.37 12.74 13.34
CA ALA A 353 -19.19 12.84 11.89
C ALA A 353 -19.52 14.25 11.37
N ILE A 354 -18.58 14.85 10.63
CA ILE A 354 -18.87 15.97 9.72
C ILE A 354 -18.41 15.56 8.32
N SER A 355 -19.34 15.15 7.47
CA SER A 355 -19.05 14.79 6.07
C SER A 355 -19.43 15.88 5.08
N SER A 356 -20.31 16.82 5.44
CA SER A 356 -20.78 17.89 4.56
C SER A 356 -19.79 19.06 4.49
N PRO A 357 -19.55 19.63 3.30
CA PRO A 357 -18.64 20.77 3.13
C PRO A 357 -18.99 21.99 3.98
N GLU A 358 -20.27 22.32 4.09
CA GLU A 358 -20.75 23.53 4.77
C GLU A 358 -20.52 23.42 6.28
N ARG A 359 -20.92 22.30 6.88
CA ARG A 359 -20.69 22.05 8.31
C ARG A 359 -19.21 21.91 8.62
N PHE A 360 -18.41 21.34 7.72
CA PHE A 360 -16.96 21.24 7.91
C PHE A 360 -16.33 22.63 7.90
N SER A 361 -16.65 23.45 6.91
CA SER A 361 -16.15 24.82 6.79
C SER A 361 -16.61 25.70 7.96
N ALA A 362 -17.84 25.51 8.45
CA ALA A 362 -18.31 26.19 9.66
C ALA A 362 -17.54 25.75 10.90
N ALA A 363 -17.35 24.44 11.09
CA ALA A 363 -16.60 23.90 12.22
C ALA A 363 -15.14 24.35 12.21
N ALA A 364 -14.48 24.33 11.04
CA ALA A 364 -13.10 24.79 10.88
C ALA A 364 -12.95 26.29 11.21
N ARG A 365 -13.89 27.14 10.75
CA ARG A 365 -13.86 28.59 11.05
C ARG A 365 -14.15 28.92 12.52
N ALA A 366 -14.89 28.06 13.22
CA ALA A 366 -15.19 28.24 14.64
C ALA A 366 -14.02 27.84 15.56
N LEU A 367 -12.96 27.23 15.03
CA LEU A 367 -11.80 26.85 15.82
C LEU A 367 -10.99 28.10 16.22
N PRO A 368 -10.43 28.12 17.46
CA PRO A 368 -9.43 29.11 17.84
C PRO A 368 -8.23 29.13 16.88
N ALA A 369 -7.57 30.27 16.72
CA ALA A 369 -6.43 30.41 15.82
C ALA A 369 -5.23 29.48 16.16
N ASN A 370 -5.12 29.06 17.42
CA ASN A 370 -4.10 28.12 17.90
C ASN A 370 -4.55 26.65 17.88
N ALA A 371 -5.74 26.34 17.37
CA ALA A 371 -6.22 24.97 17.28
C ALA A 371 -5.40 24.15 16.29
N THR A 372 -5.15 22.89 16.62
CA THR A 372 -4.53 21.94 15.70
C THR A 372 -5.45 21.67 14.51
N THR A 373 -4.95 21.95 13.32
CA THR A 373 -5.58 21.66 12.03
C THR A 373 -4.53 21.15 11.04
N LEU A 374 -4.97 20.66 9.88
CA LEU A 374 -4.01 20.33 8.81
C LEU A 374 -3.18 21.56 8.40
N SER A 375 -3.81 22.75 8.33
CA SER A 375 -3.13 23.98 7.95
C SER A 375 -2.06 24.39 8.95
N THR A 376 -2.31 24.30 10.26
CA THR A 376 -1.30 24.61 11.28
C THR A 376 -0.15 23.61 11.26
N LEU A 377 -0.43 22.32 11.07
CA LEU A 377 0.60 21.29 10.92
C LEU A 377 1.48 21.56 9.70
N LEU A 378 0.89 21.89 8.55
CA LEU A 378 1.66 22.19 7.33
C LEU A 378 2.59 23.39 7.50
N ARG A 379 2.12 24.46 8.15
CA ARG A 379 2.95 25.64 8.44
C ARG A 379 4.12 25.28 9.36
N GLU A 380 3.85 24.59 10.46
CA GLU A 380 4.91 24.21 11.40
C GLU A 380 5.93 23.25 10.78
N LEU A 381 5.48 22.29 9.96
CA LEU A 381 6.38 21.43 9.19
C LEU A 381 7.16 22.23 8.14
N ASN A 382 6.54 23.19 7.46
CA ASN A 382 7.20 24.06 6.49
C ASN A 382 8.32 24.91 7.15
N ASP A 383 8.19 25.26 8.43
CA ASP A 383 9.19 26.07 9.14
C ASP A 383 10.42 25.25 9.59
N LEU A 384 10.37 23.92 9.55
CA LEU A 384 11.52 23.07 9.89
C LEU A 384 12.71 23.31 8.93
N PRO A 385 13.96 23.34 9.42
CA PRO A 385 15.11 23.69 8.59
C PRO A 385 15.39 22.64 7.51
N GLY A 386 16.06 23.08 6.44
CA GLY A 386 16.46 22.22 5.32
C GLY A 386 15.48 22.26 4.14
N ARG A 387 15.89 21.59 3.07
CA ARG A 387 15.15 21.49 1.81
C ARG A 387 14.57 20.08 1.68
N PHE A 388 13.25 19.99 1.71
CA PHE A 388 12.47 18.76 1.60
C PHE A 388 11.05 19.09 1.11
N TRP A 389 10.31 18.06 0.71
CA TRP A 389 8.90 18.14 0.35
C TRP A 389 8.00 17.59 1.45
N ILE A 390 6.81 18.19 1.57
CA ILE A 390 5.68 17.72 2.37
C ILE A 390 4.56 17.40 1.38
N ARG A 391 4.19 16.12 1.28
CA ARG A 391 3.13 15.67 0.37
C ARG A 391 1.89 15.27 1.15
N LEU A 392 0.72 15.73 0.69
CA LEU A 392 -0.57 15.33 1.21
C LEU A 392 -1.15 14.21 0.33
N LEU A 393 -1.51 13.10 0.96
CA LEU A 393 -2.22 11.99 0.31
C LEU A 393 -3.58 11.78 0.99
N TYR A 394 -4.54 11.20 0.26
CA TYR A 394 -5.86 10.83 0.81
C TYR A 394 -6.65 12.02 1.37
N THR A 395 -6.87 13.06 0.56
CA THR A 395 -7.73 14.19 0.95
C THR A 395 -9.19 13.93 0.57
N HIS A 396 -10.13 14.46 1.33
CA HIS A 396 -11.56 14.29 1.07
C HIS A 396 -12.15 15.54 0.42
N PRO A 397 -12.92 15.44 -0.69
CA PRO A 397 -13.41 16.61 -1.41
C PRO A 397 -14.26 17.55 -0.54
N ALA A 398 -15.00 17.02 0.43
CA ALA A 398 -15.81 17.84 1.32
C ALA A 398 -15.02 18.71 2.31
N HIS A 399 -13.73 18.46 2.52
CA HIS A 399 -12.96 19.05 3.62
C HIS A 399 -11.88 20.02 3.17
N TRP A 400 -12.03 20.54 1.95
CA TRP A 400 -11.16 21.58 1.39
C TRP A 400 -11.67 22.99 1.70
N THR A 401 -10.94 23.70 2.55
CA THR A 401 -11.23 25.09 2.93
C THR A 401 -10.35 26.08 2.15
N GLU A 402 -10.78 27.34 2.07
CA GLU A 402 -9.95 28.43 1.53
C GLU A 402 -8.62 28.57 2.29
N GLU A 403 -8.64 28.33 3.61
CA GLU A 403 -7.42 28.36 4.42
C GLU A 403 -6.44 27.27 4.01
N LEU A 404 -6.90 26.04 3.73
CA LEU A 404 -6.04 24.96 3.27
C LEU A 404 -5.44 25.28 1.90
N ILE A 405 -6.27 25.77 0.96
CA ILE A 405 -5.82 26.18 -0.39
C ILE A 405 -4.70 27.23 -0.27
N ARG A 406 -4.95 28.29 0.51
CA ARG A 406 -3.96 29.36 0.76
C ARG A 406 -2.69 28.82 1.43
N THR A 407 -2.84 27.93 2.42
CA THR A 407 -1.69 27.35 3.13
C THR A 407 -0.78 26.56 2.21
N ILE A 408 -1.35 25.72 1.33
CA ILE A 408 -0.57 24.98 0.35
C ILE A 408 0.13 25.99 -0.58
N ALA A 409 -0.58 26.99 -1.09
CA ALA A 409 0.00 28.01 -1.98
C ALA A 409 1.15 28.81 -1.33
N GLU A 410 1.03 29.17 -0.06
CA GLU A 410 2.03 29.97 0.67
C GLU A 410 3.22 29.15 1.16
N CYS A 411 3.05 27.86 1.46
CA CYS A 411 4.12 27.01 1.98
C CYS A 411 4.95 26.40 0.84
N PRO A 412 6.21 26.84 0.61
CA PRO A 412 7.03 26.39 -0.53
C PRO A 412 7.53 24.95 -0.39
N LYS A 413 7.52 24.36 0.82
CA LYS A 413 7.90 22.95 1.03
C LYS A 413 6.73 22.00 0.80
N VAL A 414 5.49 22.50 0.74
CA VAL A 414 4.33 21.66 0.47
C VAL A 414 4.24 21.40 -1.03
N ALA A 415 4.35 20.15 -1.42
CA ALA A 415 4.30 19.72 -2.80
C ALA A 415 3.01 20.21 -3.47
N ARG A 416 3.11 20.72 -4.69
CA ARG A 416 1.97 21.13 -5.53
C ARG A 416 1.22 19.91 -6.07
N TYR A 417 0.64 19.13 -5.15
CA TYR A 417 -0.02 17.87 -5.43
C TYR A 417 -1.18 17.63 -4.46
N ALA A 418 -2.32 17.20 -4.98
CA ALA A 418 -3.46 16.75 -4.17
C ALA A 418 -4.06 15.46 -4.72
N ASP A 419 -4.15 14.45 -3.85
CA ASP A 419 -4.92 13.24 -4.09
C ASP A 419 -6.32 13.39 -3.48
N ILE A 420 -7.32 13.56 -4.35
CA ILE A 420 -8.72 13.82 -4.00
C ILE A 420 -9.60 12.71 -4.62
N PRO A 421 -9.75 11.54 -3.97
CA PRO A 421 -10.62 10.49 -4.50
C PRO A 421 -12.07 10.99 -4.56
N LEU A 422 -12.62 11.20 -5.76
CA LEU A 422 -13.99 11.69 -5.98
C LEU A 422 -15.03 10.57 -5.98
N GLN A 423 -14.62 9.37 -6.38
CA GLN A 423 -15.39 8.12 -6.47
C GLN A 423 -16.43 8.10 -7.59
N HIS A 424 -17.17 9.19 -7.80
CA HIS A 424 -18.01 9.42 -8.98
C HIS A 424 -18.22 10.94 -9.18
N ILE A 425 -18.98 11.35 -10.20
CA ILE A 425 -19.39 12.75 -10.40
C ILE A 425 -20.91 12.94 -10.48
N HIS A 426 -21.64 11.98 -11.06
CA HIS A 426 -23.10 12.06 -11.19
C HIS A 426 -23.80 12.08 -9.81
N ASP A 427 -24.67 13.07 -9.58
CA ASP A 427 -25.30 13.35 -8.27
C ASP A 427 -26.05 12.14 -7.70
N HIS A 428 -26.85 11.44 -8.51
CA HIS A 428 -27.55 10.22 -8.07
C HIS A 428 -26.59 9.16 -7.48
N LEU A 429 -25.42 8.96 -8.10
CA LEU A 429 -24.46 7.98 -7.61
C LEU A 429 -23.68 8.51 -6.42
N LEU A 430 -23.36 9.80 -6.36
CA LEU A 430 -22.78 10.43 -5.19
C LEU A 430 -23.68 10.27 -3.96
N GLU A 431 -24.98 10.49 -4.10
CA GLU A 431 -25.97 10.29 -3.03
C GLU A 431 -26.02 8.82 -2.59
N ARG A 432 -26.12 7.87 -3.53
CA ARG A 432 -26.12 6.43 -3.21
C ARG A 432 -24.79 5.98 -2.58
N MET A 433 -23.67 6.58 -2.99
CA MET A 433 -22.36 6.39 -2.38
C MET A 433 -22.26 7.03 -0.98
N ARG A 434 -23.28 7.79 -0.55
CA ARG A 434 -23.30 8.63 0.66
C ARG A 434 -22.15 9.62 0.70
N ARG A 435 -21.90 10.25 -0.44
CA ARG A 435 -20.99 11.39 -0.58
C ARG A 435 -21.84 12.62 -0.32
N GLU A 436 -21.53 13.37 0.73
CA GLU A 436 -22.25 14.61 1.08
C GLU A 436 -21.76 15.80 0.21
N THR A 437 -21.31 15.52 -1.02
CA THR A 437 -20.82 16.48 -2.01
C THR A 437 -21.62 16.31 -3.29
N SER A 438 -22.11 17.42 -3.87
CA SER A 438 -22.74 17.42 -5.19
C SER A 438 -21.72 17.58 -6.31
N ARG A 439 -22.13 17.29 -7.54
CA ARG A 439 -21.38 17.57 -8.77
C ARG A 439 -20.92 19.02 -8.82
N ARG A 440 -21.86 19.95 -8.63
CA ARG A 440 -21.59 21.39 -8.64
C ARG A 440 -20.49 21.77 -7.65
N HIS A 441 -20.58 21.26 -6.41
CA HIS A 441 -19.57 21.53 -5.39
C HIS A 441 -18.19 21.01 -5.81
N ILE A 442 -18.12 19.80 -6.40
CA ILE A 442 -16.87 19.21 -6.87
C ILE A 442 -16.26 20.05 -8.00
N GLU A 443 -17.05 20.42 -9.01
CA GLU A 443 -16.59 21.26 -10.12
C GLU A 443 -16.05 22.61 -9.62
N GLU A 444 -16.81 23.30 -8.76
CA GLU A 444 -16.39 24.56 -8.14
C GLU A 444 -15.12 24.39 -7.28
N LEU A 445 -15.00 23.28 -6.55
CA LEU A 445 -13.82 22.97 -5.75
C LEU A 445 -12.57 22.82 -6.61
N LEU A 446 -12.64 22.07 -7.71
CA LEU A 446 -11.48 21.86 -8.58
C LEU A 446 -11.02 23.15 -9.24
N VAL A 447 -11.97 24.02 -9.62
CA VAL A 447 -11.68 25.37 -10.13
C VAL A 447 -10.96 26.20 -9.07
N ARG A 448 -11.49 26.25 -7.83
CA ARG A 448 -10.87 27.00 -6.73
C ARG A 448 -9.46 26.49 -6.40
N ILE A 449 -9.25 25.19 -6.35
CA ILE A 449 -7.94 24.59 -6.07
C ILE A 449 -6.92 25.00 -7.14
N ARG A 450 -7.26 24.88 -8.42
CA ARG A 450 -6.36 25.24 -9.52
C ARG A 450 -6.04 26.73 -9.56
N ALA A 451 -7.03 27.58 -9.27
CA ALA A 451 -6.84 29.02 -9.22
C ALA A 451 -5.99 29.44 -8.01
N GLY A 452 -6.25 28.85 -6.83
CA GLY A 452 -5.56 29.18 -5.60
C GLY A 452 -4.16 28.59 -5.46
N ILE A 453 -3.87 27.47 -6.13
CA ILE A 453 -2.56 26.79 -6.09
C ILE A 453 -2.04 26.60 -7.52
N PRO A 454 -1.39 27.62 -8.13
CA PRO A 454 -0.85 27.51 -9.47
C PRO A 454 0.13 26.35 -9.62
N GLY A 455 -0.07 25.54 -10.67
CA GLY A 455 0.78 24.38 -10.95
C GLY A 455 0.47 23.12 -10.15
N ILE A 456 -0.63 23.08 -9.41
CA ILE A 456 -1.05 21.88 -8.67
C ILE A 456 -1.41 20.71 -9.61
N ALA A 457 -0.81 19.56 -9.34
CA ALA A 457 -1.21 18.29 -9.93
C ALA A 457 -2.37 17.68 -9.14
N LEU A 458 -3.42 17.27 -9.85
CA LEU A 458 -4.61 16.66 -9.25
C LEU A 458 -4.67 15.18 -9.59
N ARG A 459 -4.67 14.37 -8.52
CA ARG A 459 -4.94 12.94 -8.59
C ARG A 459 -6.35 12.64 -8.10
N THR A 460 -7.06 11.76 -8.79
CA THR A 460 -8.36 11.26 -8.32
C THR A 460 -8.51 9.75 -8.53
N THR A 461 -9.58 9.20 -7.98
CA THR A 461 -10.00 7.82 -8.14
C THR A 461 -11.50 7.77 -8.40
N PHE A 462 -11.93 6.93 -9.35
CA PHE A 462 -13.33 6.64 -9.64
C PHE A 462 -13.66 5.15 -9.46
N ILE A 463 -14.91 4.89 -9.09
CA ILE A 463 -15.50 3.56 -9.00
C ILE A 463 -16.57 3.45 -10.07
N VAL A 464 -16.44 2.48 -10.97
CA VAL A 464 -17.44 2.16 -12.01
C VAL A 464 -18.16 0.87 -11.69
N GLY A 465 -19.39 0.74 -12.17
CA GLY A 465 -20.23 -0.42 -11.92
C GLY A 465 -20.85 -0.43 -10.52
N PHE A 466 -20.97 0.74 -9.89
CA PHE A 466 -21.63 0.89 -8.60
C PHE A 466 -23.12 0.50 -8.71
N PRO A 467 -23.77 -0.03 -7.65
CA PRO A 467 -25.15 -0.48 -7.74
C PRO A 467 -26.10 0.66 -8.13
N GLY A 468 -26.78 0.51 -9.27
CA GLY A 468 -27.65 1.52 -9.87
C GLY A 468 -26.99 2.41 -10.94
N GLU A 469 -25.74 2.18 -11.31
CA GLU A 469 -25.07 2.96 -12.37
C GLU A 469 -25.66 2.67 -13.76
N THR A 470 -26.33 3.68 -14.32
CA THR A 470 -26.89 3.65 -15.68
C THR A 470 -25.85 4.06 -16.73
N GLU A 471 -26.18 3.90 -18.01
CA GLU A 471 -25.30 4.36 -19.10
C GLU A 471 -25.11 5.88 -19.10
N ALA A 472 -26.18 6.64 -18.86
CA ALA A 472 -26.10 8.10 -18.75
C ALA A 472 -25.16 8.57 -17.62
N CYS A 473 -25.17 7.87 -16.47
CA CYS A 473 -24.22 8.14 -15.38
C CYS A 473 -22.77 7.96 -15.82
N PHE A 474 -22.51 6.90 -16.59
CA PHE A 474 -21.18 6.55 -17.06
C PHE A 474 -20.70 7.51 -18.17
N GLU A 475 -21.57 7.86 -19.12
CA GLU A 475 -21.26 8.86 -20.16
C GLU A 475 -20.92 10.24 -19.56
N GLU A 476 -21.64 10.64 -18.51
CA GLU A 476 -21.35 11.86 -17.76
C GLU A 476 -19.97 11.79 -17.08
N LEU A 477 -19.63 10.65 -16.47
CA LEU A 477 -18.30 10.44 -15.91
C LEU A 477 -17.21 10.57 -16.98
N LEU A 478 -17.38 9.95 -18.16
CA LEU A 478 -16.41 10.06 -19.26
C LEU A 478 -16.24 11.51 -19.73
N ARG A 479 -17.34 12.25 -19.83
CA ARG A 479 -17.30 13.69 -20.18
C ARG A 479 -16.53 14.48 -19.13
N PHE A 480 -16.83 14.27 -17.86
CA PHE A 480 -16.15 14.94 -16.76
C PHE A 480 -14.64 14.66 -16.73
N ILE A 481 -14.21 13.43 -17.00
CA ILE A 481 -12.78 13.07 -17.10
C ILE A 481 -12.09 13.87 -18.22
N ARG A 482 -12.72 13.94 -19.40
CA ARG A 482 -12.17 14.67 -20.55
C ARG A 482 -12.05 16.17 -20.31
N GLU A 483 -13.09 16.78 -19.73
CA GLU A 483 -13.16 18.23 -19.52
C GLU A 483 -12.28 18.69 -18.35
N THR A 484 -12.29 17.92 -17.26
CA THR A 484 -11.57 18.30 -16.04
C THR A 484 -10.06 18.12 -16.20
N ARG A 485 -9.61 17.17 -17.03
CA ARG A 485 -8.18 16.93 -17.33
C ARG A 485 -7.33 16.67 -16.07
N PHE A 486 -7.56 15.57 -15.37
CA PHE A 486 -6.74 15.18 -14.22
C PHE A 486 -5.34 14.74 -14.64
N ASP A 487 -4.31 15.15 -13.91
CA ASP A 487 -2.91 14.74 -14.12
C ASP A 487 -2.72 13.24 -13.90
N ARG A 488 -3.43 12.71 -12.90
CA ARG A 488 -3.42 11.30 -12.50
C ARG A 488 -4.83 10.86 -12.14
N LEU A 489 -5.23 9.68 -12.60
CA LEU A 489 -6.55 9.13 -12.29
C LEU A 489 -6.52 7.61 -12.34
N GLY A 490 -7.08 6.97 -11.32
CA GLY A 490 -7.33 5.53 -11.29
C GLY A 490 -8.83 5.22 -11.39
N VAL A 491 -9.19 4.20 -12.17
CA VAL A 491 -10.57 3.67 -12.21
C VAL A 491 -10.58 2.23 -11.72
N PHE A 492 -11.45 1.95 -10.76
CA PHE A 492 -11.64 0.64 -10.18
C PHE A 492 -13.07 0.17 -10.42
N THR A 493 -13.24 -1.14 -10.60
CA THR A 493 -14.57 -1.74 -10.60
C THR A 493 -15.10 -1.78 -9.17
N TYR A 494 -16.38 -1.50 -8.99
CA TYR A 494 -17.05 -1.68 -7.71
C TYR A 494 -16.95 -3.15 -7.28
N SER A 495 -16.34 -3.39 -6.12
CA SER A 495 -16.37 -4.67 -5.42
C SER A 495 -17.59 -4.73 -4.49
N ARG A 496 -18.31 -5.85 -4.54
CA ARG A 496 -19.43 -6.10 -3.65
C ARG A 496 -18.88 -6.62 -2.33
N GLU A 497 -18.89 -5.76 -1.32
CA GLU A 497 -18.30 -6.07 -0.02
C GLU A 497 -19.35 -6.30 1.05
N ASP A 498 -19.21 -7.42 1.76
CA ASP A 498 -20.15 -7.79 2.80
C ASP A 498 -20.00 -6.92 4.06
N GLY A 499 -21.13 -6.60 4.67
CA GLY A 499 -21.18 -5.66 5.78
C GLY A 499 -21.07 -4.17 5.39
N THR A 500 -20.95 -3.85 4.09
CA THR A 500 -21.15 -2.50 3.56
C THR A 500 -22.61 -2.27 3.22
N ARG A 501 -23.04 -1.00 3.10
CA ARG A 501 -24.42 -0.68 2.68
C ARG A 501 -24.61 -0.96 1.19
N ALA A 502 -23.62 -0.63 0.37
CA ALA A 502 -23.63 -0.86 -1.07
C ALA A 502 -23.70 -2.34 -1.42
N GLY A 503 -23.07 -3.21 -0.63
CA GLY A 503 -23.10 -4.66 -0.84
C GLY A 503 -24.51 -5.27 -0.78
N LYS A 504 -25.44 -4.58 -0.09
CA LYS A 504 -26.85 -4.97 0.05
C LYS A 504 -27.80 -4.19 -0.88
N MET A 505 -27.29 -3.27 -1.70
CA MET A 505 -28.12 -2.47 -2.58
C MET A 505 -28.62 -3.30 -3.77
N ALA A 506 -29.88 -3.06 -4.16
CA ALA A 506 -30.41 -3.52 -5.44
C ALA A 506 -29.72 -2.80 -6.62
N GLY A 507 -29.82 -3.40 -7.81
CA GLY A 507 -29.22 -2.84 -9.03
C GLY A 507 -27.72 -3.13 -9.18
N GLN A 508 -27.25 -4.27 -8.65
CA GLN A 508 -25.87 -4.72 -8.85
C GLN A 508 -25.58 -4.89 -10.35
N ILE A 509 -24.44 -4.38 -10.80
CA ILE A 509 -24.02 -4.43 -12.20
C ILE A 509 -23.19 -5.70 -12.47
N PRO A 510 -23.37 -6.41 -13.60
CA PRO A 510 -22.56 -7.58 -13.94
C PRO A 510 -21.06 -7.25 -14.10
N ALA A 511 -20.17 -8.15 -13.65
CA ALA A 511 -18.72 -7.94 -13.68
C ALA A 511 -18.17 -7.58 -15.07
N LYS A 512 -18.70 -8.20 -16.13
CA LYS A 512 -18.33 -7.90 -17.53
C LYS A 512 -18.57 -6.43 -17.89
N VAL A 513 -19.71 -5.87 -17.47
CA VAL A 513 -20.06 -4.47 -17.72
C VAL A 513 -19.14 -3.54 -16.90
N LYS A 514 -18.86 -3.89 -15.64
CA LYS A 514 -17.92 -3.11 -14.81
C LYS A 514 -16.54 -3.03 -15.46
N GLN A 515 -16.03 -4.16 -15.96
CA GLN A 515 -14.73 -4.25 -16.60
C GLN A 515 -14.69 -3.43 -17.90
N GLN A 516 -15.72 -3.55 -18.74
CA GLN A 516 -15.84 -2.75 -19.96
C GLN A 516 -15.83 -1.23 -19.65
N ARG A 517 -16.61 -0.80 -18.66
CA ARG A 517 -16.64 0.61 -18.23
C ARG A 517 -15.29 1.08 -17.69
N ARG A 518 -14.61 0.25 -16.90
CA ARG A 518 -13.26 0.55 -16.41
C ARG A 518 -12.29 0.76 -17.56
N ASP A 519 -12.28 -0.14 -18.54
CA ASP A 519 -11.33 -0.10 -19.65
C ASP A 519 -11.58 1.12 -20.56
N LEU A 520 -12.85 1.48 -20.80
CA LEU A 520 -13.23 2.70 -21.52
C LEU A 520 -12.80 3.96 -20.77
N ALA A 521 -13.05 4.06 -19.46
CA ALA A 521 -12.67 5.21 -18.66
C ALA A 521 -11.14 5.37 -18.54
N MET A 522 -10.41 4.26 -18.39
CA MET A 522 -8.94 4.27 -18.40
C MET A 522 -8.38 4.66 -19.77
N ALA A 523 -9.04 4.29 -20.87
CA ALA A 523 -8.65 4.71 -22.22
C ALA A 523 -8.83 6.23 -22.41
N GLU A 524 -9.91 6.82 -21.89
CA GLU A 524 -10.08 8.28 -21.90
C GLU A 524 -9.02 8.98 -21.04
N GLN A 525 -8.76 8.50 -19.83
CA GLN A 525 -7.71 9.07 -18.99
C GLN A 525 -6.32 8.98 -19.65
N ARG A 526 -6.02 7.90 -20.37
CA ARG A 526 -4.75 7.76 -21.08
C ARG A 526 -4.54 8.89 -22.11
N ARG A 527 -5.61 9.30 -22.82
CA ARG A 527 -5.55 10.44 -23.75
C ARG A 527 -5.25 11.75 -23.02
N VAL A 528 -5.92 11.98 -21.89
CA VAL A 528 -5.69 13.16 -21.04
C VAL A 528 -4.25 13.18 -20.51
N ALA A 529 -3.79 12.07 -19.93
CA ALA A 529 -2.45 11.95 -19.35
C ALA A 529 -1.35 12.23 -20.37
N ARG A 530 -1.49 11.70 -21.60
CA ARG A 530 -0.56 11.99 -22.69
C ARG A 530 -0.51 13.47 -23.04
N GLN A 531 -1.65 14.16 -23.13
CA GLN A 531 -1.69 15.60 -23.41
C GLN A 531 -1.08 16.42 -22.26
N VAL A 532 -1.32 16.00 -21.00
CA VAL A 532 -0.71 16.64 -19.83
C VAL A 532 0.82 16.46 -19.87
N ALA A 533 1.30 15.26 -20.14
CA ALA A 533 2.74 14.97 -20.21
C ALA A 533 3.42 15.72 -21.37
N GLU A 534 2.76 15.81 -22.53
CA GLU A 534 3.21 16.60 -23.69
C GLU A 534 3.36 18.09 -23.33
N SER A 535 2.41 18.65 -22.58
CA SER A 535 2.48 20.04 -22.11
C SER A 535 3.66 20.33 -21.14
N GLN A 536 4.28 19.28 -20.57
CA GLN A 536 5.46 19.44 -19.73
C GLN A 536 6.75 19.58 -20.53
N VAL A 537 6.78 19.19 -21.81
CA VAL A 537 7.98 19.25 -22.64
C VAL A 537 8.49 20.69 -22.75
N GLY A 538 9.79 20.87 -22.55
CA GLY A 538 10.45 22.17 -22.53
C GLY A 538 10.41 22.90 -21.18
N ARG A 539 9.55 22.49 -20.23
CA ARG A 539 9.49 23.09 -18.89
C ARG A 539 10.67 22.66 -18.03
N ARG A 540 11.02 23.52 -17.07
CA ARG A 540 11.98 23.22 -16.01
C ARG A 540 11.24 22.69 -14.79
N LEU A 541 11.68 21.56 -14.27
CA LEU A 541 11.10 20.90 -13.11
C LEU A 541 12.18 20.66 -12.06
N ARG A 542 11.78 20.77 -10.80
CA ARG A 542 12.55 20.25 -9.68
C ARG A 542 12.16 18.80 -9.44
N VAL A 543 13.16 17.94 -9.33
CA VAL A 543 12.97 16.49 -9.16
C VAL A 543 13.81 15.95 -8.01
N LEU A 544 13.28 14.96 -7.31
CA LEU A 544 13.99 14.18 -6.29
C LEU A 544 14.50 12.89 -6.92
N VAL A 545 15.82 12.69 -6.93
CA VAL A 545 16.45 11.50 -7.51
C VAL A 545 16.29 10.32 -6.55
N GLU A 546 15.75 9.21 -7.03
CA GLU A 546 15.46 8.03 -6.22
C GLU A 546 16.50 6.92 -6.36
N GLY A 547 17.11 6.80 -7.55
CA GLY A 547 17.99 5.67 -7.85
C GLY A 547 18.47 5.62 -9.29
N THR A 548 19.19 4.56 -9.62
CA THR A 548 19.56 4.22 -11.00
C THR A 548 18.43 3.47 -11.68
N ALA A 549 18.13 3.82 -12.93
CA ALA A 549 17.10 3.15 -13.70
C ALA A 549 17.51 1.71 -14.06
N SER A 550 16.61 0.75 -13.83
CA SER A 550 16.85 -0.65 -14.20
C SER A 550 16.65 -0.88 -15.70
N PRO A 551 17.31 -1.89 -16.31
CA PRO A 551 17.11 -2.21 -17.73
C PRO A 551 15.65 -2.45 -18.11
N ARG A 552 14.83 -2.99 -17.19
CA ARG A 552 13.41 -3.21 -17.41
C ARG A 552 12.62 -1.90 -17.46
N GLN A 553 12.91 -0.98 -16.55
CA GLN A 553 12.27 0.34 -16.50
C GLN A 553 12.56 1.13 -17.79
N LEU A 554 13.81 1.09 -18.25
CA LEU A 554 14.22 1.73 -19.51
C LEU A 554 13.51 1.14 -20.74
N ARG A 555 13.27 -0.18 -20.76
CA ARG A 555 12.51 -0.84 -21.83
C ARG A 555 11.03 -0.44 -21.81
N GLN A 556 10.40 -0.40 -20.64
CA GLN A 556 8.99 0.01 -20.51
C GLN A 556 8.78 1.47 -20.91
N ALA A 557 9.70 2.36 -20.51
CA ALA A 557 9.66 3.76 -20.88
C ALA A 557 10.02 4.02 -22.36
N ASN A 558 10.48 2.99 -23.09
CA ASN A 558 10.91 3.07 -24.48
C ASN A 558 11.80 4.28 -24.80
N ILE A 559 12.78 4.57 -23.94
CA ILE A 559 13.59 5.81 -24.00
C ILE A 559 14.36 5.97 -25.34
N ARG A 560 14.61 4.85 -26.04
CA ARG A 560 15.36 4.80 -27.31
C ARG A 560 14.74 5.64 -28.43
N SER A 561 13.41 5.76 -28.51
CA SER A 561 12.75 6.53 -29.58
C SER A 561 12.88 8.06 -29.43
N TRP A 562 13.38 8.54 -28.29
CA TRP A 562 13.33 9.95 -27.90
C TRP A 562 14.67 10.67 -28.07
N GLU A 563 15.75 9.95 -28.38
CA GLU A 563 17.07 10.52 -28.68
C GLU A 563 17.17 11.07 -30.12
N HIS A 564 16.18 10.77 -30.97
CA HIS A 564 16.20 11.15 -32.39
C HIS A 564 15.23 12.28 -32.77
N GLY A 565 14.46 12.83 -31.82
CA GLY A 565 13.56 13.96 -32.04
C GLY A 565 12.41 13.63 -32.99
N PHE A 566 11.18 13.50 -32.45
CA PHE A 566 9.92 13.49 -33.21
C PHE A 566 9.99 12.99 -34.67
N LEU A 567 9.98 11.67 -34.94
CA LEU A 567 9.26 11.01 -36.05
C LEU A 567 9.79 9.60 -36.39
N ARG A 568 8.80 8.75 -36.69
CA ARG A 568 8.74 7.61 -37.63
C ARG A 568 9.33 6.24 -37.26
N GLU A 569 8.49 5.27 -37.64
CA GLU A 569 8.71 3.84 -37.69
C GLU A 569 9.96 3.49 -38.51
N ALA A 570 10.64 2.44 -38.03
CA ALA A 570 11.63 1.62 -38.70
C ALA A 570 12.96 2.28 -39.12
N ASP A 571 13.99 2.13 -38.26
CA ASP A 571 15.36 1.94 -38.73
C ASP A 571 16.06 0.82 -37.92
N PRO A 572 16.44 -0.31 -38.56
CA PRO A 572 16.98 -1.50 -37.90
C PRO A 572 18.52 -1.55 -37.84
N SER A 573 19.23 -0.42 -37.66
CA SER A 573 20.68 -0.45 -37.35
C SER A 573 20.92 -0.30 -35.84
N MET A 574 20.87 -1.45 -35.17
CA MET A 574 21.10 -1.67 -33.75
C MET A 574 22.59 -1.74 -33.41
N ASP A 575 23.12 -0.79 -32.64
CA ASP A 575 24.07 -1.05 -31.54
C ASP A 575 24.53 0.26 -30.87
N ASN A 576 24.29 0.37 -29.55
CA ASN A 576 24.93 1.23 -28.51
C ASN A 576 23.95 1.91 -27.53
N LEU A 577 23.50 1.19 -26.51
CA LEU A 577 22.89 1.77 -25.30
C LEU A 577 23.98 2.30 -24.34
N LYS A 578 24.62 3.43 -24.67
CA LYS A 578 25.66 4.01 -23.79
C LYS A 578 25.14 5.26 -23.07
N GLY A 579 24.59 5.09 -21.86
CA GLY A 579 24.24 6.19 -20.95
C GLY A 579 23.73 5.75 -19.58
N HIS A 580 24.15 6.43 -18.50
CA HIS A 580 23.62 6.24 -17.15
C HIS A 580 22.32 7.05 -16.98
N TYR A 581 21.21 6.35 -16.76
CA TYR A 581 19.90 6.96 -16.46
C TYR A 581 19.55 6.78 -14.99
N LEU A 582 18.91 7.80 -14.44
CA LEU A 582 18.42 7.85 -13.07
C LEU A 582 16.90 7.90 -13.09
N THR A 583 16.29 7.29 -12.09
CA THR A 583 14.86 7.47 -11.78
C THR A 583 14.72 8.58 -10.76
N ALA A 584 13.80 9.50 -11.03
CA ALA A 584 13.44 10.59 -10.14
C ALA A 584 11.93 10.82 -10.18
N ARG A 585 11.45 11.70 -9.30
CA ARG A 585 10.05 12.16 -9.28
C ARG A 585 9.98 13.67 -9.12
N SER A 586 9.00 14.29 -9.75
CA SER A 586 8.69 15.70 -9.49
C SER A 586 7.79 15.83 -8.25
N GLU A 587 7.54 17.06 -7.81
CA GLU A 587 6.55 17.28 -6.76
C GLU A 587 5.12 16.88 -7.19
N ALA A 588 4.86 16.75 -8.49
CA ALA A 588 3.58 16.29 -9.04
C ALA A 588 3.43 14.75 -9.04
N ASP A 589 4.47 14.00 -8.66
CA ASP A 589 4.47 12.53 -8.71
C ASP A 589 4.65 11.92 -7.32
N ALA A 590 3.60 11.27 -6.81
CA ALA A 590 3.66 10.54 -5.55
C ALA A 590 4.44 9.22 -5.68
N PRO A 591 5.13 8.77 -4.60
CA PRO A 591 5.92 7.55 -4.62
C PRO A 591 5.07 6.31 -4.90
N ASP A 592 5.63 5.35 -5.62
CA ASP A 592 5.06 4.03 -5.95
C ASP A 592 3.78 4.01 -6.81
N ILE A 593 3.03 5.12 -6.87
CA ILE A 593 1.70 5.17 -7.50
C ILE A 593 1.64 5.97 -8.80
N ASP A 594 2.48 6.99 -8.97
CA ASP A 594 2.47 7.87 -10.14
C ASP A 594 3.65 7.58 -11.09
N GLY A 595 3.71 8.35 -12.17
CA GLY A 595 4.79 8.28 -13.16
C GLY A 595 6.16 8.69 -12.62
N ARG A 596 7.17 8.47 -13.44
CA ARG A 596 8.57 8.76 -13.11
C ARG A 596 9.15 9.79 -14.05
N VAL A 597 10.22 10.44 -13.58
CA VAL A 597 11.09 11.27 -14.41
C VAL A 597 12.41 10.54 -14.62
N TYR A 598 12.69 10.19 -15.87
CA TYR A 598 13.97 9.61 -16.26
C TYR A 598 14.95 10.72 -16.58
N ILE A 599 16.08 10.75 -15.87
CA ILE A 599 17.10 11.79 -16.02
C ILE A 599 18.38 11.17 -16.56
N ARG A 600 19.00 11.79 -17.56
CA ARG A 600 20.34 11.42 -18.02
C ARG A 600 21.40 12.11 -17.15
N GLY A 601 22.35 11.35 -16.58
CA GLY A 601 23.48 11.93 -15.85
C GLY A 601 23.83 11.20 -14.56
N VAL A 602 24.58 11.88 -13.68
CA VAL A 602 25.13 11.30 -12.44
C VAL A 602 24.83 12.24 -11.26
N VAL A 603 23.62 12.11 -10.71
CA VAL A 603 23.19 12.78 -9.48
C VAL A 603 22.95 11.70 -8.44
N ALA A 604 23.46 11.90 -7.21
CA ALA A 604 23.29 10.91 -6.15
C ALA A 604 21.82 10.80 -5.71
N PRO A 605 21.31 9.58 -5.45
CA PRO A 605 19.97 9.37 -4.88
C PRO A 605 19.78 10.15 -3.57
N GLY A 606 18.57 10.66 -3.37
CA GLY A 606 18.22 11.51 -2.24
C GLY A 606 18.62 12.97 -2.38
N ASN A 607 19.10 13.39 -3.55
CA ASN A 607 19.31 14.81 -3.85
C ASN A 607 18.24 15.34 -4.80
N PHE A 608 17.94 16.62 -4.65
CA PHE A 608 17.15 17.32 -5.64
C PHE A 608 18.02 17.77 -6.82
N ALA A 609 17.46 17.72 -8.01
CA ALA A 609 18.03 18.29 -9.22
C ALA A 609 17.02 19.21 -9.90
N GLU A 610 17.52 20.20 -10.64
CA GLU A 610 16.72 20.96 -11.59
C GLU A 610 16.93 20.33 -12.97
N VAL A 611 15.84 20.03 -13.67
CA VAL A 611 15.87 19.35 -14.96
C VAL A 611 14.98 20.06 -15.97
N LYS A 612 15.31 19.95 -17.26
CA LYS A 612 14.45 20.37 -18.37
C LYS A 612 13.86 19.14 -19.01
N VAL A 613 12.53 19.08 -19.09
CA VAL A 613 11.82 17.99 -19.76
C VAL A 613 12.07 18.09 -21.26
N ILE A 614 12.44 16.97 -21.89
CA ILE A 614 12.76 16.85 -23.31
C ILE A 614 11.85 15.86 -24.05
N GLY A 615 11.10 15.03 -23.32
CA GLY A 615 10.18 14.05 -23.87
C GLY A 615 9.30 13.44 -22.78
N HIS A 616 8.40 12.55 -23.18
CA HIS A 616 7.45 11.92 -22.26
C HIS A 616 6.94 10.57 -22.82
N THR A 617 6.38 9.71 -21.97
CA THR A 617 5.51 8.61 -22.38
C THR A 617 4.05 8.98 -22.09
N ASP A 618 3.16 7.99 -21.95
CA ASP A 618 1.79 8.26 -21.51
C ASP A 618 1.73 8.81 -20.07
N TYR A 619 2.68 8.44 -19.21
CA TYR A 619 2.68 8.82 -17.78
C TYR A 619 4.04 9.29 -17.26
N ASP A 620 5.15 8.88 -17.88
CA ASP A 620 6.50 9.23 -17.47
C ASP A 620 7.03 10.44 -18.24
N LEU A 621 7.99 11.14 -17.64
CA LEU A 621 8.74 12.22 -18.28
C LEU A 621 10.19 11.81 -18.52
N ILE A 622 10.80 12.38 -19.55
CA ILE A 622 12.22 12.25 -19.85
C ILE A 622 12.82 13.63 -19.77
N ALA A 623 13.90 13.78 -19.01
CA ALA A 623 14.49 15.06 -18.73
C ALA A 623 16.03 15.02 -18.76
N LYS A 624 16.63 16.20 -18.89
CA LYS A 624 18.08 16.40 -18.75
C LYS A 624 18.37 17.42 -17.63
N PRO A 625 19.46 17.27 -16.87
CA PRO A 625 19.90 18.29 -15.91
C PRO A 625 20.05 19.65 -16.60
N VAL A 626 19.72 20.72 -15.85
CA VAL A 626 19.92 22.10 -16.30
C VAL A 626 21.21 22.67 -15.73
#